data_AF-A0A7V2NRZ0-F1
#
_entry.id   AF-A0A7V2NRZ0-F1
#
_cell.length_a   1.000
_cell.length_b   1.000
_cell.length_c   1.000
_cell.angle_alpha   90.00
_cell.angle_beta   90.00
_cell.angle_gamma   90.00
#
_symmetry.space_group_name_H-M   'P 1'
#
loop_
_entity.id
_entity.type
_entity.pdbx_description
1 polymer ?
#
loop_
_entity_poly.entity_id
_entity_poly.type
_entity_poly.pdbx_seq_one_letter_code
_entity_poly.pdbx_strand_id
1 'polypeptide(L)' 'MDNKLMQKFIEDHNCTFLYLILANEELKRISKLPYQIQKDFDKKLTTIALEHVAAHNIPDYFIPEEDKPEGKMQDIIDE' A
#
# COMPACT_ATOMS: atom_id res chain seq x y z
N MET A 1 4.58 7.29 21.02
CA MET A 1 3.86 6.28 20.20
C MET A 1 2.44 6.83 20.13
N ASP A 2 2.25 7.87 19.30
CA ASP A 2 1.16 8.85 19.46
C ASP A 2 0.02 8.62 18.48
N ASN A 3 -0.18 7.36 18.08
CA ASN A 3 -1.24 7.03 17.14
C ASN A 3 -2.55 6.77 17.89
N LYS A 4 -3.41 7.79 17.96
CA LYS A 4 -4.71 7.73 18.63
C LYS A 4 -5.63 6.63 18.07
N LEU A 5 -5.50 6.32 16.77
CA LEU A 5 -6.28 5.25 16.13
C LEU A 5 -5.87 3.87 16.67
N MET A 6 -4.56 3.62 16.78
CA MET A 6 -4.04 2.38 17.37
C MET A 6 -4.43 2.23 18.83
N GLN A 7 -4.28 3.30 19.63
CA GLN A 7 -4.61 3.27 21.05
C GLN A 7 -6.09 2.93 21.23
N LYS A 8 -6.97 3.59 20.47
CA LYS A 8 -8.40 3.29 20.47
C LYS A 8 -8.71 1.84 20.10
N PHE A 9 -8.07 1.30 19.06
CA PHE A 9 -8.29 -0.09 18.67
C PHE A 9 -7.97 -1.06 19.82
N ILE A 10 -6.84 -0.85 20.50
CA ILE A 10 -6.39 -1.69 21.63
C ILE A 10 -7.32 -1.55 22.83
N GLU A 11 -7.80 -0.34 23.11
CA GLU A 11 -8.77 -0.08 24.19
C GLU A 11 -10.12 -0.75 23.91
N ASP A 12 -10.60 -0.66 22.67
CA ASP A 12 -11.90 -1.21 22.25
C ASP A 12 -11.86 -2.74 22.08
N HIS A 13 -10.69 -3.34 21.82
CA HIS A 13 -10.55 -4.75 21.47
C HIS A 13 -9.42 -5.44 22.24
N ASN A 14 -9.74 -6.50 23.00
CA ASN A 14 -8.75 -7.36 23.66
C ASN A 14 -8.12 -8.38 22.68
N CYS A 15 -7.64 -7.90 21.53
CA CYS A 15 -7.09 -8.72 20.43
C CYS A 15 -5.76 -8.19 19.92
N THR A 16 -4.95 -7.56 20.78
CA THR A 16 -3.67 -6.94 20.42
C THR A 16 -2.73 -7.89 19.68
N PHE A 17 -2.69 -9.17 20.06
CA PHE A 17 -1.84 -10.15 19.37
C PHE A 17 -2.29 -10.40 17.93
N LEU A 18 -3.60 -10.59 17.71
CA LEU A 18 -4.16 -10.75 16.37
C LEU A 18 -3.94 -9.49 15.52
N TYR A 19 -4.13 -8.31 16.11
CA TYR A 19 -3.85 -7.04 15.47
C TYR A 19 -2.41 -6.93 14.97
N LEU A 20 -1.43 -7.32 15.79
CA LEU A 20 -0.02 -7.31 15.38
C LEU A 20 0.28 -8.36 14.30
N ILE A 21 -0.37 -9.52 14.31
CA ILE A 21 -0.26 -10.51 13.23
C ILE A 21 -0.78 -9.92 11.92
N LEU A 22 -1.96 -9.31 11.93
CA LEU A 22 -2.56 -8.69 10.75
C LEU A 22 -1.71 -7.54 10.22
N ALA A 23 -1.18 -6.69 11.11
CA ALA A 23 -0.29 -5.59 10.72
C ALA A 23 1.03 -6.12 10.11
N ASN A 24 1.54 -7.25 10.59
CA ASN A 24 2.71 -7.89 9.99
C ASN A 24 2.43 -8.45 8.59
N GLU A 25 1.27 -9.06 8.37
CA GLU A 25 0.86 -9.51 7.02
C GLU A 25 0.64 -8.33 6.07
N GLU A 26 0.02 -7.26 6.55
CA GLU A 26 -0.15 -6.03 5.77
C GLU A 26 1.20 -5.38 5.44
N LEU A 27 2.13 -5.34 6.39
CA LEU A 27 3.50 -4.88 6.14
C LEU A 27 4.16 -5.67 5.02
N LYS A 28 4.05 -7.01 5.03
CA LYS A 28 4.58 -7.87 3.96
C LYS A 28 3.94 -7.54 2.61
N ARG A 29 2.64 -7.22 2.58
CA ARG A 29 1.93 -6.84 1.35
C ARG A 29 2.44 -5.51 0.82
N ILE A 30 2.43 -4.45 1.63
CA ILE A 30 2.81 -3.10 1.17
C ILE A 30 4.31 -3.00 0.84
N SER A 31 5.17 -3.78 1.50
CA SER A 31 6.60 -3.84 1.18
C SER A 31 6.90 -4.44 -0.19
N LYS A 32 5.95 -5.18 -0.78
CA LYS A 32 6.04 -5.77 -2.12
C LYS A 32 5.44 -4.89 -3.20
N LEU A 33 4.84 -3.74 -2.85
CA LEU A 33 4.29 -2.82 -3.84
C LEU A 33 5.42 -2.23 -4.71
N PRO A 34 5.16 -1.85 -5.96
CA PRO A 34 6.17 -1.18 -6.78
C PRO A 34 6.62 0.16 -6.16
N TYR A 35 7.86 0.56 -6.45
CA TYR A 35 8.45 1.80 -5.90
C TYR A 35 7.59 3.04 -6.20
N GLN A 36 6.96 3.08 -7.37
CA GLN A 36 6.04 4.13 -7.80
C GLN A 36 4.89 4.37 -6.82
N ILE A 37 4.47 3.33 -6.10
CA ILE A 37 3.46 3.43 -5.04
C ILE A 37 4.14 3.75 -3.71
N GLN A 38 5.22 3.03 -3.37
CA GLN A 38 5.87 3.19 -2.06
C GLN A 38 6.44 4.59 -1.83
N LYS A 39 6.85 5.30 -2.89
CA LYS A 39 7.38 6.67 -2.78
C LYS A 39 6.34 7.68 -2.29
N ASP A 40 5.05 7.39 -2.44
CA ASP A 40 3.95 8.27 -2.04
C ASP A 40 3.57 8.09 -0.56
N PHE A 41 4.18 7.12 0.12
CA PHE A 41 4.02 6.92 1.55
C PHE A 41 4.80 7.96 2.36
N ASP A 42 4.08 8.72 3.18
CA ASP A 42 4.61 9.80 4.02
C ASP A 42 5.17 9.32 5.38
N LYS A 43 4.99 8.03 5.69
CA LYS A 43 5.37 7.40 6.95
C LYS A 43 6.14 6.10 6.71
N LYS A 44 6.74 5.58 7.79
CA LYS A 44 7.32 4.23 7.78
C LYS A 44 6.24 3.20 7.45
N LEU A 45 6.57 2.21 6.63
CA LEU A 45 5.65 1.13 6.23
C LEU A 45 5.02 0.42 7.44
N THR A 46 5.79 0.24 8.52
CA THR A 46 5.26 -0.34 9.77
C THR A 46 4.12 0.48 10.36
N THR A 47 4.22 1.81 10.33
CA THR A 47 3.16 2.72 10.79
C THR A 47 1.94 2.65 9.88
N ILE A 48 2.15 2.62 8.57
CA ILE A 48 1.06 2.51 7.58
C ILE A 48 0.29 1.19 7.75
N ALA A 49 1.00 0.07 7.88
CA ALA A 49 0.36 -1.23 8.07
C ALA A 49 -0.48 -1.31 9.34
N LEU A 50 0.03 -0.75 10.44
CA LEU A 50 -0.71 -0.62 11.70
C LEU A 50 -1.97 0.25 11.52
N GLU A 51 -1.86 1.37 10.81
CA GLU A 51 -2.99 2.27 10.53
C GLU A 51 -4.07 1.61 9.66
N HIS A 52 -3.70 0.90 8.59
CA HIS A 52 -4.65 0.18 7.73
C HIS A 52 -5.48 -0.83 8.52
N VAL A 53 -4.81 -1.66 9.34
CA VAL A 53 -5.48 -2.68 10.16
C VAL A 53 -6.35 -2.03 11.23
N ALA A 54 -5.85 -1.03 11.96
CA ALA A 54 -6.61 -0.33 12.99
C ALA A 54 -7.82 0.43 12.42
N ALA A 55 -7.76 0.89 11.18
CA ALA A 55 -8.85 1.55 10.48
C ALA A 55 -9.84 0.57 9.82
N HIS A 56 -9.57 -0.74 9.86
CA HIS A 56 -10.27 -1.76 9.07
C HIS A 56 -10.36 -1.42 7.57
N ASN A 57 -9.34 -0.75 7.04
CA ASN A 57 -9.28 -0.32 5.65
C ASN A 57 -7.93 -0.74 5.05
N ILE A 58 -7.96 -1.72 4.14
CA ILE A 58 -6.80 -2.20 3.42
C ILE A 58 -6.87 -1.65 1.98
N PRO A 59 -6.10 -0.60 1.64
CA PRO A 59 -6.24 0.05 0.34
C PRO A 59 -5.67 -0.81 -0.80
N ASP A 60 -6.34 -0.70 -1.95
CA ASP A 60 -5.81 -1.11 -3.25
C ASP A 60 -4.98 0.02 -3.86
N TYR A 61 -3.92 -0.36 -4.58
CA TYR A 61 -3.01 0.58 -5.24
C TYR A 61 -3.00 0.33 -6.73
N PHE A 62 -3.16 1.41 -7.50
CA PHE A 62 -3.18 1.37 -8.96
C PHE A 62 -2.01 2.17 -9.50
N ILE A 63 -1.34 1.61 -10.50
CA ILE A 63 -0.34 2.33 -11.29
C ILE A 63 -1.03 2.69 -12.60
N PRO A 64 -1.18 3.98 -12.92
CA PRO A 64 -1.68 4.38 -14.23
C PRO A 64 -0.79 3.75 -15.31
N GLU A 65 -1.39 3.09 -16.30
CA GLU A 65 -0.64 2.69 -17.47
C GLU A 65 -0.12 3.97 -18.15
N GLU A 66 1.19 4.03 -18.40
CA GLU A 66 1.73 5.09 -19.25
C GLU A 66 1.16 4.88 -20.66
N ASP A 67 0.53 5.92 -21.23
CA ASP A 67 0.11 5.93 -22.63
C ASP A 67 1.35 5.67 -23.48
N LYS A 68 1.55 4.42 -23.90
CA LYS A 68 2.59 4.11 -24.89
C LYS A 68 2.19 4.88 -26.14
N PRO A 69 3.05 5.77 -26.68
CA PRO A 69 2.77 6.37 -27.97
C PRO A 69 2.59 5.21 -28.95
N GLU A 70 1.38 5.05 -29.48
CA GLU A 70 1.09 4.05 -30.50
C GLU A 70 2.13 4.23 -31.60
N GLY A 71 3.02 3.25 -31.73
CA GLY A 71 4.03 3.25 -32.77
C GLY A 71 3.32 3.42 -34.10
N LYS A 72 3.54 4.56 -34.76
CA LYS A 72 3.04 4.75 -36.12
C LYS A 72 3.63 3.62 -36.96
N MET A 73 2.78 2.69 -37.41
CA MET A 73 3.09 1.73 -38.47
C MET A 73 3.38 2.52 -39.75
N GLN A 74 4.59 3.06 -39.89
CA GLN A 74 5.01 3.67 -41.16
C GLN A 74 6.38 3.21 -41.67
N ASP A 75 7.07 2.31 -40.96
CA ASP A 75 8.38 1.81 -41.41
C ASP A 75 8.30 0.45 -42.14
N ILE A 76 7.17 0.13 -42.78
CA ILE A 76 7.08 -0.97 -43.75
C ILE A 76 6.55 -0.43 -45.06
N ILE A 77 7.37 0.34 -45.78
CA ILE A 77 7.40 0.30 -47.24
C ILE A 77 8.88 0.40 -47.63
N ASP A 78 9.50 -0.77 -47.80
CA ASP A 78 10.64 -0.91 -48.71
C ASP A 78 10.10 -0.69 -50.12
N GLU A 79 10.57 0.36 -50.80
CA GLU A 79 10.89 0.40 -52.25
C GLU A 79 11.71 1.65 -52.59
#